data_AF-A0A7I7L7B4-F1
#
_entry.id   AF-A0A7I7L7B4-F1
#
_cell.length_a   1.000
_cell.length_b   1.000
_cell.length_c   1.000
_cell.angle_alpha   90.00
_cell.angle_beta   90.00
_cell.angle_gamma   90.00
#
_symmetry.space_group_name_H-M   'P 1'
#
loop_
_entity.id
_entity.type
_entity.pdbx_description
1 polymer ?
#
loop_
_entity_poly.entity_id
_entity_poly.type
_entity_poly.pdbx_seq_one_letter_code
_entity_poly.pdbx_strand_id
1 'polypeptide(L)' 'MNPSGGVLSSNPIGASGLIRFAEAAIQVMGKGGDHQVPNARKALGHAYGVGSQYYSMWVVGADKP' A
#
# COMPACT_ATOMS: atom_id res chain seq x y z
N MET A 1 -5.57 5.47 -4.45
CA MET A 1 -5.86 4.45 -5.49
C MET A 1 -4.94 3.26 -5.26
N ASN A 2 -5.42 2.02 -5.39
CA ASN A 2 -4.65 0.80 -5.09
C ASN A 2 -4.25 0.09 -6.40
N PRO A 3 -2.97 0.15 -6.84
CA PRO A 3 -2.53 -0.52 -8.06
C PRO A 3 -2.70 -2.05 -8.01
N SER A 4 -2.56 -2.64 -6.81
CA SER A 4 -2.82 -4.06 -6.56
C SER A 4 -4.31 -4.46 -6.59
N GLY A 5 -5.23 -3.53 -6.83
CA GLY A 5 -6.68 -3.73 -6.75
C GLY A 5 -7.24 -3.70 -5.31
N GLY A 6 -6.43 -4.03 -4.31
CA GLY A 6 -6.79 -3.96 -2.90
C GLY A 6 -7.97 -4.86 -2.52
N VAL A 7 -8.77 -4.43 -1.54
CA VAL A 7 -9.88 -5.24 -0.98
C VAL A 7 -11.02 -5.52 -1.95
N LEU A 8 -11.12 -4.76 -3.05
CA LEU A 8 -12.09 -5.03 -4.11
C LEU A 8 -11.71 -6.28 -4.93
N SER A 9 -10.43 -6.65 -4.95
CA SER A 9 -9.93 -7.85 -5.63
C SER A 9 -9.85 -9.06 -4.67
N SER A 10 -9.38 -8.85 -3.44
CA SER A 10 -9.35 -9.89 -2.40
C SER A 10 -9.30 -9.24 -1.01
N ASN A 11 -10.07 -9.77 -0.05
CA ASN A 11 -10.26 -9.14 1.28
C ASN A 11 -9.82 -10.02 2.46
N PRO A 12 -8.49 -10.21 2.67
CA PRO A 12 -7.97 -10.87 3.86
C PRO A 12 -7.93 -9.88 5.03
N ILE A 13 -9.01 -9.79 5.82
CA ILE A 13 -9.24 -8.73 6.84
C ILE A 13 -8.00 -8.44 7.69
N GLY A 14 -7.38 -9.46 8.29
CA GLY A 14 -6.22 -9.30 9.16
C GLY A 14 -4.92 -8.92 8.44
N ALA A 15 -4.76 -9.29 7.16
CA ALA A 15 -3.54 -9.05 6.40
C ALA A 15 -3.63 -7.82 5.47
N SER A 16 -4.83 -7.32 5.18
CA SER A 16 -5.06 -6.32 4.14
C SER A 16 -4.32 -5.00 4.40
N GLY A 17 -4.03 -4.65 5.66
CA GLY A 17 -3.19 -3.50 5.99
C GLY A 17 -1.72 -3.71 5.61
N LEU A 18 -1.15 -4.86 5.96
CA LEU A 18 0.23 -5.24 5.64
C LEU A 18 0.43 -5.39 4.13
N ILE A 19 -0.56 -5.94 3.41
CA ILE A 19 -0.52 -6.04 1.94
C ILE A 19 -0.43 -4.65 1.31
N ARG A 20 -1.18 -3.67 1.81
CA ARG A 20 -1.08 -2.28 1.32
C ARG A 20 0.27 -1.65 1.65
N PHE A 21 0.85 -1.99 2.80
CA PHE A 21 2.20 -1.54 3.15
C PHE A 21 3.23 -2.11 2.18
N ALA A 22 3.17 -3.43 1.93
CA ALA A 22 4.03 -4.11 1.00
C ALA A 22 3.89 -3.53 -0.42
N GLU A 23 2.66 -3.29 -0.89
CA GLU A 23 2.40 -2.66 -2.18
C GLU A 23 3.05 -1.27 -2.29
N ALA A 24 2.86 -0.42 -1.27
CA ALA A 24 3.50 0.89 -1.24
C ALA A 24 5.03 0.80 -1.35
N ALA A 25 5.64 -0.16 -0.66
CA ALA A 25 7.08 -0.42 -0.72
C ALA A 25 7.50 -0.95 -2.11
N ILE A 26 6.76 -1.91 -2.67
CA ILE A 26 6.99 -2.47 -4.02
C ILE A 26 7.01 -1.35 -5.06
N GLN A 27 6.06 -0.41 -4.97
CA GLN A 27 5.94 0.70 -5.90
C GLN A 27 7.14 1.66 -5.83
N VAL A 28 7.54 2.09 -4.64
CA VAL A 28 8.70 3.00 -4.50
C VAL A 28 10.04 2.31 -4.78
N MET A 29 10.08 0.97 -4.69
CA MET A 29 11.24 0.16 -5.08
C MET A 29 11.31 -0.13 -6.60
N GLY A 30 10.29 0.24 -7.38
CA GLY A 30 10.24 -0.07 -8.82
C GLY A 30 10.03 -1.56 -9.12
N LYS A 31 9.35 -2.30 -8.23
CA LYS A 31 9.17 -3.76 -8.31
C LYS A 31 7.74 -4.18 -8.64
N GLY A 32 6.88 -3.26 -9.08
CA GLY A 32 5.44 -3.49 -9.30
C GLY A 32 5.07 -4.24 -10.59
N GLY A 33 6.05 -4.67 -11.39
CA GLY A 33 5.80 -5.39 -12.64
C GLY A 33 4.77 -4.67 -13.53
N ASP A 34 3.73 -5.39 -13.95
CA ASP A 34 2.68 -4.88 -14.84
C ASP A 34 1.83 -3.74 -14.26
N HIS A 35 1.79 -3.59 -12.93
CA HIS A 35 1.05 -2.51 -12.25
C HIS A 35 1.97 -1.44 -11.64
N GLN A 36 3.23 -1.37 -12.07
CA GLN A 36 4.15 -0.35 -11.62
C GLN A 36 3.64 1.05 -11.98
N VAL A 37 3.50 1.90 -10.96
CA VAL A 37 3.17 3.31 -11.14
C VAL A 37 4.42 4.05 -11.64
N PRO A 38 4.34 4.80 -12.76
CA PRO A 38 5.49 5.54 -13.29
C PRO A 38 6.03 6.56 -12.28
N ASN A 39 7.36 6.58 -12.11
CA ASN A 39 8.07 7.53 -11.25
C ASN A 39 7.59 7.57 -9.78
N ALA A 40 7.10 6.45 -9.25
CA ALA A 40 6.70 6.35 -7.85
C ALA A 40 7.91 6.55 -6.91
N ARG A 41 7.95 7.70 -6.21
CA ARG A 41 9.03 8.03 -5.25
C ARG A 41 8.57 8.16 -3.81
N LYS A 42 7.29 8.46 -3.59
CA LYS A 42 6.65 8.51 -2.28
C LYS A 42 5.29 7.84 -2.39
N ALA A 43 4.95 7.02 -1.40
CA ALA A 43 3.64 6.40 -1.32
C ALA A 43 3.07 6.57 0.09
N LEU A 44 1.81 6.97 0.15
CA LEU A 44 1.00 7.01 1.37
C LEU A 44 0.15 5.74 1.41
N GLY A 45 0.26 4.98 2.49
CA GLY A 45 -0.64 3.86 2.76
C GLY A 45 -1.51 4.11 3.98
N HIS A 46 -2.66 3.42 3.98
CA HIS A 46 -3.66 3.52 5.03
C HIS A 46 -4.35 2.17 5.22
N ALA A 47 -4.56 1.80 6.48
CA ALA A 47 -5.40 0.69 6.89
C ALA A 47 -6.37 1.17 7.98
N TYR A 48 -7.59 0.63 7.95
CA TYR A 48 -8.58 0.85 8.99
C TYR A 48 -9.26 -0.46 9.38
N GLY A 49 -9.82 -0.51 10.58
CA GLY A 49 -10.49 -1.69 11.12
C GLY A 49 -11.54 -1.37 12.19
N VAL A 50 -12.26 -2.40 12.62
CA VAL A 50 -13.29 -2.38 13.67
C VAL A 50 -14.25 -1.19 13.54
N GLY A 51 -15.12 -1.23 12.51
CA GLY A 51 -16.12 -0.17 12.31
C GLY A 51 -15.52 1.23 12.21
N SER A 52 -14.32 1.35 11.63
CA SER A 52 -13.62 2.62 11.46
C SER A 52 -13.20 3.28 12.78
N GLN A 53 -12.86 2.47 13.79
CA GLN A 53 -12.34 2.95 15.09
C GLN A 53 -10.81 2.92 15.18
N TYR A 54 -10.16 2.13 14.35
CA TYR A 54 -8.70 2.04 14.30
C TYR A 54 -8.20 2.42 12.93
N TYR A 55 -7.12 3.22 12.91
CA TYR A 55 -6.47 3.72 11.73
C TYR A 55 -4.97 3.55 11.87
N SER A 56 -4.31 3.23 10.78
CA SER A 56 -2.86 3.20 10.69
C SER A 56 -2.47 3.78 9.34
N MET A 57 -1.53 4.73 9.35
CA MET A 57 -1.06 5.43 8.17
C MET A 57 0.46 5.43 8.15
N TRP A 58 1.03 5.42 6.95
CA TRP A 58 2.48 5.44 6.77
C TRP A 58 2.84 6.10 5.45
N VAL A 59 4.06 6.66 5.41
CA VAL A 59 4.69 7.13 4.18
C VAL A 59 5.96 6.34 3.97
N VAL A 60 6.14 5.81 2.76
CA VAL A 60 7.39 5.19 2.32
C VAL A 60 8.01 6.01 1.21
N GLY A 61 9.34 6.13 1.22
CA GLY A 61 10.11 6.87 0.24
C GLY A 61 11.14 5.98 -0.45
N ALA A 62 11.46 6.31 -1.70
CA ALA A 62 12.55 5.67 -2.46
C ALA A 62 13.94 6.13 -1.98
N ASP A 63 14.02 7.33 -1.41
CA ASP A 63 15.27 7.94 -0.97
C ASP A 63 15.59 7.55 0.47
N LYS A 64 16.89 7.47 0.80
CA LYS A 64 17.35 7.31 2.19
C LYS A 64 17.00 8.56 3.02
N PRO A 65 16.75 8.42 4.33
CA PRO A 65 16.49 9.53 5.24
C PRO A 65 17.63 10.57 5.24
#